data_AF-A0A9X5HCG8-F1
#
_entry.id   AF-A0A9X5HCG8-F1
#
_cell.length_a   1.000
_cell.length_b   1.000
_cell.length_c   1.000
_cell.angle_alpha   90.00
_cell.angle_beta   90.00
_cell.angle_gamma   90.00
#
_symmetry.space_group_name_H-M   'P 1'
#
loop_
_entity.id
_entity.type
_entity.pdbx_description
1 polymer ?
#
loop_
_entity_poly.entity_id
_entity_poly.type
_entity_poly.pdbx_seq_one_letter_code
_entity_poly.pdbx_strand_id
1 'polypeptide(L)'
;MRRLFPVTDVTDETAAAEGAAGREWSLAELAAAYAYPEAGPEGRAPWLRGNMVSTLDGAAQHEGRSQPISCAADMRIFGVLRALADVVVVGAETVRQEGYRPARARAEFAAAREAAGQWPAPAIAVVSASLDL
;
A
#
# COMPACT_ATOMS: atom_id res chain seq x y z
N MET A 1 16.48 -7.67 -2.10
CA MET A 1 15.69 -8.89 -1.88
C MET A 1 15.24 -8.93 -0.43
N ARG A 2 13.94 -8.76 -0.13
CA ARG A 2 13.43 -8.87 1.24
C ARG A 2 12.96 -10.30 1.49
N ARG A 3 13.41 -10.88 2.62
CA ARG A 3 13.02 -12.20 3.10
C ARG A 3 11.51 -12.24 3.34
N LEU A 4 10.82 -13.17 2.68
CA LEU A 4 9.54 -13.68 3.17
C LEU A 4 9.87 -14.64 4.31
N PHE A 5 9.53 -14.27 5.54
CA PHE A 5 9.53 -15.24 6.63
C PHE A 5 8.24 -16.08 6.50
N PRO A 6 8.33 -17.41 6.43
CA PRO A 6 7.13 -18.23 6.63
C PRO A 6 6.62 -17.98 8.05
N VAL A 7 5.32 -17.73 8.19
CA VAL A 7 4.66 -17.70 9.51
C VAL A 7 4.56 -19.14 9.97
N THR A 8 5.58 -19.62 10.69
CA THR A 8 5.66 -21.00 11.18
C THR A 8 5.06 -21.18 12.57
N ASP A 9 4.77 -20.10 13.28
CA ASP A 9 4.28 -20.17 14.65
C ASP A 9 2.79 -19.84 14.69
N VAL A 10 2.00 -20.77 15.24
CA VAL A 10 0.65 -20.49 15.69
C VAL A 10 0.76 -19.39 16.73
N THR A 11 0.02 -18.30 16.57
CA THR A 11 -0.03 -17.24 17.58
C THR A 11 -0.57 -17.86 18.87
N ASP A 12 0.30 -18.03 19.86
CA ASP A 12 -0.07 -18.50 21.19
C ASP A 12 -0.99 -17.44 21.81
N GLU A 13 -2.29 -17.75 21.93
CA GLU A 13 -3.32 -16.83 22.46
C GLU A 13 -2.96 -16.31 23.86
N THR A 14 -2.15 -17.08 24.60
CA THR A 14 -1.65 -16.74 25.93
C THR A 14 -0.50 -15.73 25.92
N ALA A 15 0.34 -15.70 24.87
CA ALA A 15 1.43 -14.75 24.73
C ALA A 15 0.95 -13.34 24.31
N ALA A 16 -0.23 -13.25 23.68
CA ALA A 16 -0.85 -11.98 23.32
C ALA A 16 -1.29 -11.16 24.55
N ALA A 17 -1.52 -11.82 25.70
CA ALA A 17 -2.09 -11.19 26.88
C ALA A 17 -1.07 -10.46 27.79
N GLU A 18 0.23 -10.81 27.76
CA GLU A 18 1.17 -10.39 28.82
C GLU A 18 2.33 -9.48 28.39
N GLY A 19 2.43 -9.04 27.12
CA GLY A 19 3.60 -8.25 26.70
C GLY A 19 3.46 -7.25 25.55
N ALA A 20 2.32 -7.18 24.86
CA ALA A 20 2.16 -6.30 23.71
C ALA A 20 0.95 -5.38 23.87
N ALA A 21 1.10 -4.34 24.69
CA ALA A 21 0.49 -3.07 24.31
C ALA A 21 1.20 -2.64 23.01
N GLY A 22 0.77 -3.21 21.87
CA GLY A 22 1.41 -3.03 20.59
C GLY A 22 1.42 -1.55 20.26
N ARG A 23 2.58 -0.90 20.37
CA ARG A 23 2.66 0.54 20.09
C ARG A 23 2.18 0.77 18.66
N GLU A 24 1.36 1.78 18.47
CA GLU A 24 0.93 2.18 17.15
C GLU A 24 2.11 2.79 16.38
N TRP A 25 2.33 2.33 15.14
CA TRP A 25 3.38 2.89 14.29
C TRP A 25 2.88 4.19 13.67
N SER A 26 3.70 5.23 13.70
CA SER A 26 3.42 6.48 13.00
C SER A 26 3.45 6.28 11.48
N LEU A 27 2.84 7.22 10.74
CA LEU A 27 2.88 7.20 9.27
C LEU A 27 4.31 7.29 8.74
N ALA A 28 5.21 8.01 9.43
CA ALA A 28 6.61 8.12 9.06
C ALA A 28 7.36 6.80 9.25
N GLU A 29 7.09 6.07 10.33
CA GLU A 29 7.68 4.75 10.57
C GLU A 29 7.19 3.72 9.56
N LEU A 30 5.89 3.73 9.24
CA LEU A 30 5.34 2.92 8.15
C LEU A 30 5.97 3.31 6.82
N ALA A 31 6.15 4.60 6.54
CA ALA A 31 6.76 5.08 5.31
C ALA A 31 8.21 4.58 5.16
N ALA A 32 9.01 4.67 6.22
CA ALA A 32 10.38 4.17 6.24
C ALA A 32 10.42 2.64 6.06
N ALA A 33 9.52 1.90 6.73
CA ALA A 33 9.43 0.45 6.60
C ALA A 33 9.07 0.01 5.17
N TYR A 34 8.30 0.80 4.43
CA TYR A 34 7.90 0.51 3.05
C TYR A 34 8.60 1.42 2.02
N ALA A 35 9.77 1.98 2.35
CA ALA A 35 10.52 2.81 1.42
C ALA A 35 10.83 2.05 0.11
N TYR A 36 10.81 2.78 -1.00
CA TYR A 36 11.39 2.30 -2.25
C TYR A 36 12.92 2.27 -2.13
N PRO A 37 13.62 1.46 -2.94
CA PRO A 37 15.08 1.47 -2.95
C PRO A 37 15.64 2.88 -3.22
N GLU A 38 16.72 3.21 -2.54
CA GLU A 38 17.47 4.44 -2.80
C GLU A 38 18.07 4.41 -4.21
N ALA A 39 18.33 5.61 -4.75
CA ALA A 39 19.03 5.73 -6.01
C ALA A 39 20.44 5.14 -5.88
N GLY A 40 20.82 4.27 -6.82
CA GLY A 40 22.19 3.80 -6.92
C GLY A 40 23.09 4.83 -7.61
N PRO A 41 24.37 4.50 -7.85
CA PRO A 41 25.29 5.35 -8.59
C PRO A 41 24.80 5.74 -9.99
N GLU A 42 24.00 4.87 -10.61
CA GLU A 42 23.39 5.06 -11.94
C GLU A 42 22.00 5.72 -11.86
N GLY A 43 21.57 6.17 -10.68
CA GLY A 43 20.26 6.77 -10.44
C GLY A 43 19.19 5.80 -9.95
N ARG A 44 17.92 6.20 -10.06
CA ARG A 44 16.77 5.39 -9.64
C ARG A 44 16.42 4.35 -10.72
N ALA A 45 16.46 3.08 -10.37
CA ALA A 45 15.87 2.03 -11.19
C ALA A 45 14.34 1.98 -11.00
N PRO A 46 13.56 1.65 -12.06
CA PRO A 46 12.12 1.43 -11.92
C PRO A 46 11.83 0.32 -10.92
N TRP A 47 10.82 0.54 -10.06
CA TRP A 47 10.39 -0.45 -9.07
C TRP A 47 8.88 -0.63 -9.09
N LEU A 48 8.43 -1.87 -9.25
CA LEU A 48 7.02 -2.23 -9.22
C LEU A 48 6.69 -2.91 -7.88
N ARG A 49 5.62 -2.44 -7.23
CA ARG A 49 5.07 -3.03 -6.01
C ARG A 49 3.62 -3.44 -6.25
N GLY A 50 3.29 -4.69 -5.98
CA GLY A 50 1.91 -5.13 -5.78
C GLY A 50 1.51 -4.97 -4.32
N ASN A 51 0.31 -4.45 -4.06
CA ASN A 51 -0.30 -4.42 -2.74
C ASN A 51 -1.72 -4.96 -2.84
N MET A 52 -1.99 -6.07 -2.18
CA MET A 52 -3.23 -6.83 -2.27
C MET A 52 -3.64 -7.31 -0.88
N VAL A 53 -4.93 -7.58 -0.71
CA VAL A 53 -5.50 -8.24 0.47
C VAL A 53 -6.22 -9.51 0.02
N SER A 54 -6.19 -10.55 0.85
CA SER A 54 -6.97 -11.76 0.65
C SER A 54 -7.52 -12.27 1.98
N THR A 55 -8.63 -13.00 1.91
CA THR A 55 -9.09 -13.84 3.01
C THR A 55 -8.13 -15.02 3.22
N LEU A 56 -8.32 -15.76 4.31
CA LEU A 56 -7.47 -16.91 4.66
C LEU A 56 -7.58 -18.05 3.63
N ASP A 57 -8.74 -18.22 3.00
CA ASP A 57 -9.00 -19.17 1.92
C ASP A 57 -8.63 -18.62 0.53
N GLY A 58 -8.04 -17.42 0.46
CA GLY A 58 -7.47 -16.86 -0.77
C GLY A 58 -8.44 -16.05 -1.64
N ALA A 59 -9.64 -15.72 -1.14
CA ALA A 59 -10.54 -14.81 -1.85
C ALA A 59 -9.99 -13.38 -1.83
N ALA A 60 -9.94 -12.73 -3.00
CA ALA A 60 -9.49 -11.34 -3.14
C ALA A 60 -10.61 -10.30 -2.97
N GLN A 61 -11.87 -10.76 -2.89
CA GLN A 61 -13.04 -9.88 -2.80
C GLN A 61 -14.22 -10.56 -2.12
N HIS A 62 -15.09 -9.74 -1.55
CA HIS A 62 -16.42 -10.12 -1.08
C HIS A 62 -17.44 -9.20 -1.76
N GLU A 63 -18.48 -9.78 -2.37
CA GLU A 63 -19.48 -9.05 -3.17
C GLU A 63 -18.85 -8.11 -4.23
N GLY A 64 -17.79 -8.59 -4.91
CA GLY A 64 -17.11 -7.85 -5.98
C GLY A 64 -16.21 -6.70 -5.50
N ARG A 65 -15.99 -6.54 -4.19
CA ARG A 65 -15.12 -5.50 -3.65
C ARG A 65 -14.07 -6.05 -2.69
N SER A 66 -12.93 -5.38 -2.65
CA SER A 66 -11.84 -5.69 -1.72
C SER A 66 -12.04 -5.05 -0.34
N GLN A 67 -12.76 -3.91 -0.27
CA GLN A 67 -13.01 -3.19 0.98
C GLN A 67 -13.58 -4.06 2.12
N PRO A 68 -14.58 -4.95 1.91
CA PRO A 68 -15.20 -5.69 3.00
C PRO A 68 -14.27 -6.71 3.68
N ILE A 69 -13.17 -7.11 3.02
CA ILE A 69 -12.17 -8.03 3.56
C ILE A 69 -10.93 -7.30 4.10
N SER A 70 -10.98 -5.96 4.16
CA SER A 70 -9.93 -5.10 4.69
C SER A 70 -10.23 -4.66 6.14
N CYS A 71 -9.27 -3.99 6.78
CA CYS A 71 -9.39 -3.44 8.12
C CYS A 71 -8.73 -2.06 8.24
N ALA A 72 -8.90 -1.40 9.39
CA ALA A 72 -8.32 -0.07 9.63
C ALA A 72 -6.78 -0.05 9.49
N ALA A 73 -6.10 -1.12 9.91
CA ALA A 73 -4.65 -1.23 9.78
C ALA A 73 -4.22 -1.36 8.30
N ASP A 74 -4.91 -2.21 7.53
CA ASP A 74 -4.67 -2.33 6.09
C ASP A 74 -4.89 -0.99 5.37
N MET A 75 -5.96 -0.28 5.68
CA MET A 75 -6.25 1.04 5.07
C MET A 75 -5.19 2.09 5.39
N ARG A 76 -4.57 2.04 6.57
CA ARG A 76 -3.42 2.91 6.91
C ARG A 76 -2.21 2.58 6.06
N ILE A 77 -1.88 1.30 5.92
CA ILE A 77 -0.77 0.85 5.07
C ILE A 77 -1.07 1.21 3.60
N PHE A 78 -2.25 0.89 3.08
CA PHE A 78 -2.70 1.25 1.74
C PHE A 78 -2.50 2.74 1.45
N GLY A 79 -2.90 3.61 2.38
CA GLY A 79 -2.70 5.04 2.26
C GLY A 79 -1.22 5.46 2.24
N VAL A 80 -0.37 4.83 3.06
CA VAL A 80 1.09 5.09 3.09
C VAL A 80 1.72 4.67 1.76
N LEU A 81 1.42 3.47 1.27
CA LEU A 81 2.00 2.95 0.02
C LEU A 81 1.66 3.83 -1.17
N ARG A 82 0.42 4.34 -1.25
CA ARG A 82 0.01 5.30 -2.28
C ARG A 82 0.73 6.64 -2.15
N ALA A 83 0.97 7.10 -0.92
CA ALA A 83 1.69 8.34 -0.68
C ALA A 83 3.18 8.26 -1.04
N LEU A 84 3.78 7.07 -1.02
CA LEU A 84 5.17 6.83 -1.43
C LEU A 84 5.34 6.68 -2.94
N ALA A 85 4.30 6.22 -3.65
CA ALA A 85 4.37 5.94 -5.07
C ALA A 85 4.51 7.23 -5.92
N ASP A 86 5.24 7.13 -7.02
CA ASP A 86 5.19 8.13 -8.09
C ASP A 86 3.90 8.00 -8.90
N VAL A 87 3.53 6.75 -9.20
CA VAL A 87 2.37 6.39 -10.01
C VAL A 87 1.64 5.20 -9.36
N VAL A 88 0.32 5.29 -9.27
CA VAL A 88 -0.55 4.16 -8.93
C VAL A 88 -1.16 3.62 -10.21
N VAL A 89 -0.78 2.40 -10.57
CA VAL A 89 -1.33 1.68 -11.73
C VAL A 89 -2.55 0.88 -11.28
N VAL A 90 -3.65 1.00 -12.01
CA VAL A 90 -4.92 0.32 -11.68
C VAL A 90 -5.67 -0.08 -12.96
N GLY A 91 -6.35 -1.23 -12.95
CA GLY A 91 -7.20 -1.66 -14.05
C GLY A 91 -8.52 -0.88 -14.10
N ALA A 92 -9.05 -0.67 -15.31
CA ALA A 92 -10.28 0.10 -15.52
C ALA A 92 -11.51 -0.49 -14.79
N GLU A 93 -11.65 -1.82 -14.75
CA GLU A 93 -12.75 -2.47 -14.02
C GLU A 93 -12.71 -2.14 -12.53
N THR A 94 -11.51 -2.21 -11.92
CA THR A 94 -11.33 -1.85 -10.51
C THR A 94 -11.63 -0.37 -10.26
N VAL A 95 -11.23 0.53 -11.18
CA VAL A 95 -11.56 1.96 -11.07
C VAL A 95 -13.06 2.19 -10.97
N ARG A 96 -13.86 1.49 -11.79
CA ARG A 96 -15.32 1.58 -11.77
C ARG A 96 -15.93 0.97 -10.52
N GLN A 97 -15.57 -0.28 -10.21
CA GLN A 97 -16.17 -1.03 -9.10
C GLN A 97 -15.87 -0.40 -7.73
N GLU A 98 -14.64 0.10 -7.54
CA GLU A 98 -14.18 0.68 -6.28
C GLU A 98 -14.33 2.22 -6.24
N GLY A 99 -14.90 2.83 -7.29
CA GLY A 99 -15.20 4.27 -7.33
C GLY A 99 -13.97 5.17 -7.17
N TYR A 100 -12.86 4.82 -7.85
CA TYR A 100 -11.60 5.55 -7.72
C TYR A 100 -11.77 7.03 -8.08
N ARG A 101 -11.10 7.89 -7.30
CA ARG A 101 -11.05 9.34 -7.50
C ARG A 101 -9.61 9.79 -7.74
N PRO A 102 -9.40 11.01 -8.27
CA PRO A 102 -8.06 11.58 -8.34
C PRO A 102 -7.34 11.48 -6.99
N ALA A 103 -6.05 11.14 -7.04
CA ALA A 103 -5.23 11.11 -5.84
C ALA A 103 -5.19 12.49 -5.19
N ARG A 104 -5.33 12.54 -3.87
CA ARG A 104 -5.26 13.78 -3.10
C ARG A 104 -3.88 13.90 -2.46
N ALA A 105 -3.34 15.11 -2.47
CA ALA A 105 -2.15 15.43 -1.70
C ALA A 105 -2.43 15.18 -0.21
N ARG A 106 -1.47 14.56 0.47
CA ARG A 106 -1.54 14.27 1.91
C ARG A 106 -0.49 15.10 2.62
N ALA A 107 -0.93 16.00 3.51
CA ALA A 107 -0.06 16.96 4.16
C ALA A 107 1.07 16.27 4.94
N GLU A 108 0.79 15.11 5.52
CA GLU A 108 1.74 14.29 6.29
C GLU A 108 2.92 13.78 5.44
N PHE A 109 2.76 13.75 4.11
CA PHE A 109 3.78 13.28 3.17
C PHE A 109 4.34 14.39 2.28
N ALA A 110 3.84 15.63 2.38
CA ALA A 110 4.23 16.71 1.48
C ALA A 110 5.75 16.95 1.46
N ALA A 111 6.35 17.11 2.65
CA ALA A 111 7.80 17.31 2.78
C ALA A 111 8.61 16.11 2.28
N ALA A 112 8.15 14.87 2.53
CA ALA A 112 8.83 13.67 2.06
C ALA A 112 8.79 13.53 0.54
N ARG A 113 7.65 13.87 -0.07
CA ARG A 113 7.46 13.85 -1.53
C ARG A 113 8.30 14.92 -2.21
N GLU A 114 8.33 16.13 -1.66
CA GLU A 114 9.18 17.23 -2.14
C GLU A 114 10.67 16.84 -2.07
N ALA A 115 11.12 16.32 -0.93
CA ALA A 115 12.51 15.87 -0.76
C ALA A 115 12.89 14.74 -1.74
N ALA A 116 11.92 13.91 -2.15
CA ALA A 116 12.09 12.85 -3.13
C ALA A 116 11.90 13.31 -4.60
N GLY A 117 11.68 14.60 -4.85
CA GLY A 117 11.43 15.16 -6.18
C GLY A 117 10.11 14.73 -6.82
N GLN A 118 9.14 14.32 -6.01
CA GLN A 118 7.84 13.81 -6.46
C GLN A 118 6.81 14.94 -6.57
N TRP A 119 5.77 14.70 -7.38
CA TRP A 119 4.59 15.58 -7.45
C TRP A 119 3.83 15.59 -6.12
N PRO A 120 3.00 16.61 -5.79
CA PRO A 120 2.27 16.65 -4.52
C PRO A 120 1.34 15.45 -4.22
N ALA A 121 0.89 14.76 -5.27
CA ALA A 121 0.13 13.51 -5.20
C ALA A 121 0.61 12.54 -6.29
N PRO A 122 0.45 11.22 -6.12
CA PRO A 122 0.79 10.26 -7.16
C PRO A 122 -0.13 10.41 -8.38
N ALA A 123 0.41 10.17 -9.57
CA ALA A 123 -0.43 10.04 -10.76
C ALA A 123 -1.26 8.74 -10.68
N ILE A 124 -2.47 8.75 -11.24
CA ILE A 124 -3.27 7.53 -11.44
C ILE A 124 -3.13 7.12 -12.91
N ALA A 125 -2.53 5.96 -13.15
CA ALA A 125 -2.44 5.37 -14.48
C ALA A 125 -3.48 4.26 -14.61
N VAL A 126 -4.52 4.50 -15.42
CA VAL A 126 -5.59 3.52 -15.67
C VAL A 126 -5.20 2.66 -16.88
N VAL A 127 -5.19 1.35 -16.67
CA VAL A 127 -4.92 0.37 -17.73
C VAL A 127 -6.25 -0.19 -18.22
N SER A 128 -6.52 -0.04 -19.52
CA SER A 128 -7.72 -0.57 -20.18
C SER A 128 -7.35 -1.14 -21.55
N ALA A 129 -7.90 -2.31 -21.86
CA ALA A 129 -7.79 -2.90 -23.20
C ALA A 129 -8.89 -2.41 -24.15
N SER A 130 -10.04 -1.98 -23.61
CA SER A 130 -11.23 -1.58 -24.40
C SER A 130 -11.50 -0.07 -24.38
N LEU A 131 -10.85 0.68 -23.49
CA LEU A 131 -11.15 2.09 -23.19
C LEU A 131 -12.56 2.35 -22.63
N ASP A 132 -13.26 1.31 -22.20
CA ASP A 132 -14.40 1.46 -21.30
C ASP A 132 -13.85 1.93 -19.94
N LEU A 133 -14.18 3.16 -19.53
CA LEU A 133 -13.64 3.87 -18.36
C LEU A 133 -14.75 4.43 -17.48
#